data_AF-A0A2G6WLL1-F1
#
_entry.id   AF-A0A2G6WLL1-F1
#
_cell.length_a   1.000
_cell.length_b   1.000
_cell.length_c   1.000
_cell.angle_alpha   90.00
_cell.angle_beta   90.00
_cell.angle_gamma   90.00
#
_symmetry.space_group_name_H-M   'P 1'
#
loop_
_entity.id
_entity.type
_entity.pdbx_description
1 polymer ?
#
loop_
_entity_poly.entity_id
_entity_poly.type
_entity_poly.pdbx_seq_one_letter_code
_entity_poly.pdbx_strand_id
1 'polypeptide(L)'
;MENMLYNLFIKTQMETKSLLGINENDTIKIANAYKAGKESIFLNGEKFYTGDLLEIQIYSLEHASIKTGDELYTAVKNNGYLETGYFSEPYVPKKVLEKVGQNMTNRFLNDADLEKIEANDQVQSYVDLDRLKELESLTSKNFDLTRLIAILKEINIANQHNLKFSTPPLIRSIIDQVPPIFGKSNFADVCGSHGSKSFKESMNILDKSSRKIADSFLHTQIRKHESALPTFTQINFKHDLDVLLQEIVRVIKSE
;
A
#
# COMPACT_ATOMS: atom_id res chain seq x y z
N MET A 1 -10.23 5.35 -40.84
CA MET A 1 -10.69 5.79 -39.51
C MET A 1 -9.55 6.59 -38.93
N GLU A 2 -9.73 7.88 -38.68
CA GLU A 2 -8.71 8.67 -37.99
C GLU A 2 -8.45 8.04 -36.62
N ASN A 3 -7.20 7.70 -36.33
CA ASN A 3 -6.80 7.22 -35.02
C ASN A 3 -6.88 8.40 -34.06
N MET A 4 -7.98 8.45 -33.31
CA MET A 4 -8.19 9.42 -32.25
C MET A 4 -7.12 9.27 -31.18
N LEU A 5 -6.52 10.39 -30.78
CA LEU A 5 -5.51 10.45 -29.72
C LEU A 5 -6.13 10.98 -28.43
N TYR A 6 -5.56 10.56 -27.31
CA TYR A 6 -6.04 10.86 -25.97
C TYR A 6 -4.92 11.42 -25.09
N ASN A 7 -5.30 12.29 -24.17
CA ASN A 7 -4.44 12.82 -23.13
C ASN A 7 -4.97 12.38 -21.76
N LEU A 8 -4.13 11.75 -20.96
CA LEU A 8 -4.48 11.25 -19.65
C LEU A 8 -3.84 12.14 -18.60
N PHE A 9 -4.65 12.61 -17.65
CA PHE A 9 -4.19 13.12 -16.37
C PHE A 9 -4.29 12.00 -15.35
N ILE A 10 -3.19 11.72 -14.64
CA ILE A 10 -3.12 10.65 -13.66
C ILE A 10 -2.49 11.20 -12.39
N LYS A 11 -3.21 11.07 -11.28
CA LYS A 11 -2.74 11.40 -9.94
C LYS A 11 -2.79 10.15 -9.07
N THR A 12 -1.65 9.81 -8.49
CA THR A 12 -1.49 8.73 -7.51
C THR A 12 -1.13 9.32 -6.15
N GLN A 13 -1.00 8.48 -5.12
CA GLN A 13 -0.46 8.92 -3.82
C GLN A 13 0.97 9.50 -3.92
N MET A 14 1.77 9.00 -4.87
CA MET A 14 3.19 9.35 -4.97
C MET A 14 3.46 10.45 -5.99
N GLU A 15 2.77 10.44 -7.13
CA GLU A 15 3.08 11.36 -8.24
C GLU A 15 1.82 11.82 -8.99
N THR A 16 1.94 12.94 -9.69
CA THR A 16 0.99 13.40 -10.71
C THR A 16 1.70 13.48 -12.04
N LYS A 17 1.10 12.93 -13.10
CA LYS A 17 1.68 12.93 -14.44
C LYS A 17 0.62 13.08 -15.52
N SER A 18 1.05 13.55 -16.67
CA SER A 18 0.24 13.62 -17.89
C SER A 18 0.85 12.75 -18.97
N LEU A 19 0.04 11.87 -19.57
CA LEU A 19 0.43 11.14 -20.77
C LEU A 19 -0.30 11.73 -21.96
N LEU A 20 0.42 12.17 -22.99
CA LEU A 20 -0.14 13.00 -24.05
C LEU A 20 -0.11 12.27 -25.40
N GLY A 21 -1.14 12.49 -26.22
CA GLY A 21 -1.19 11.95 -27.58
C GLY A 21 -1.17 10.42 -27.66
N ILE A 22 -1.75 9.73 -26.68
CA ILE A 22 -1.77 8.27 -26.62
C ILE A 22 -2.90 7.72 -27.50
N ASN A 23 -2.64 6.62 -28.22
CA ASN A 23 -3.65 5.98 -29.05
C ASN A 23 -4.72 5.25 -28.22
N GLU A 24 -5.83 4.87 -28.86
CA GLU A 24 -6.94 4.22 -28.15
C GLU A 24 -6.54 2.89 -27.49
N ASN A 25 -5.74 2.06 -28.16
CA ASN A 25 -5.34 0.75 -27.65
C ASN A 25 -4.51 0.86 -26.38
N ASP A 26 -3.55 1.80 -26.35
CA ASP A 26 -2.73 2.08 -25.17
C ASP A 26 -3.56 2.72 -24.05
N THR A 27 -4.53 3.57 -24.39
CA THR A 27 -5.49 4.13 -23.42
C THR A 27 -6.32 3.02 -22.75
N ILE A 28 -6.84 2.09 -23.54
CA ILE A 28 -7.55 0.89 -23.05
C ILE A 28 -6.62 0.04 -22.18
N LYS A 29 -5.36 -0.13 -22.58
CA LYS A 29 -4.37 -0.90 -21.82
C LYS A 29 -4.09 -0.29 -20.45
N ILE A 30 -3.98 1.05 -20.37
CA ILE A 30 -3.82 1.78 -19.11
C ILE A 30 -5.07 1.62 -18.25
N ALA A 31 -6.26 1.85 -18.81
CA ALA A 31 -7.52 1.69 -18.08
C ALA A 31 -7.69 0.27 -17.51
N ASN A 32 -7.44 -0.75 -18.32
CA ASN A 32 -7.50 -2.15 -17.89
C ASN A 32 -6.44 -2.51 -16.85
N ALA A 33 -5.28 -1.85 -16.86
CA ALA A 33 -4.26 -2.04 -15.83
C ALA A 33 -4.76 -1.60 -14.46
N TYR A 34 -5.42 -0.43 -14.40
CA TYR A 34 -6.06 0.04 -13.18
C TYR A 34 -7.20 -0.89 -12.75
N LYS A 35 -8.13 -1.23 -13.66
CA LYS A 35 -9.23 -2.17 -13.34
C LYS A 35 -8.76 -3.49 -12.74
N ALA A 36 -7.60 -3.98 -13.20
CA ALA A 36 -7.02 -5.24 -12.75
C ALA A 36 -6.05 -5.10 -11.56
N GLY A 37 -5.87 -3.91 -10.99
CA GLY A 37 -4.95 -3.67 -9.87
C GLY A 37 -3.49 -4.04 -10.20
N LYS A 38 -3.05 -3.90 -11.46
CA LYS A 38 -1.67 -4.23 -11.83
C LYS A 38 -0.73 -3.18 -11.29
N GLU A 39 0.38 -3.57 -10.66
CA GLU A 39 1.43 -2.65 -10.17
C GLU A 39 2.15 -1.88 -11.31
N SER A 40 2.22 -2.47 -12.50
CA SER A 40 2.84 -1.85 -13.68
C SER A 40 2.41 -2.50 -14.99
N ILE A 41 2.61 -1.77 -16.09
CA ILE A 41 2.46 -2.24 -17.47
C ILE A 41 3.64 -1.76 -18.32
N PHE A 42 3.83 -2.37 -19.50
CA PHE A 42 4.74 -1.82 -20.50
C PHE A 42 3.96 -1.05 -21.56
N LEU A 43 4.40 0.16 -21.90
CA LEU A 43 3.89 0.97 -23.00
C LEU A 43 5.08 1.29 -23.92
N ASN A 44 4.99 0.92 -25.20
CA ASN A 44 6.04 1.18 -26.19
C ASN A 44 7.47 0.80 -25.76
N GLY A 45 7.61 -0.27 -24.98
CA GLY A 45 8.90 -0.76 -24.47
C GLY A 45 9.32 -0.16 -23.12
N GLU A 46 8.61 0.84 -22.61
CA GLU A 46 8.88 1.47 -21.32
C GLU A 46 7.96 0.94 -20.23
N LYS A 47 8.49 0.77 -19.01
CA LYS A 47 7.72 0.32 -17.87
C LYS A 47 7.00 1.50 -17.23
N PHE A 48 5.69 1.44 -17.20
CA PHE A 48 4.78 2.41 -16.60
C PHE A 48 4.21 1.85 -15.29
N TYR A 49 4.50 2.51 -14.17
CA TYR A 49 3.90 2.21 -12.87
C TYR A 49 2.55 2.92 -12.74
N THR A 50 1.55 2.16 -12.32
CA THR A 50 0.15 2.60 -12.14
C THR A 50 -0.04 3.28 -10.79
N GLY A 51 0.48 2.69 -9.71
CA GLY A 51 0.39 3.21 -8.34
C GLY A 51 -1.03 3.31 -7.79
N ASP A 52 -1.13 3.72 -6.52
CA ASP A 52 -2.40 3.90 -5.80
C ASP A 52 -3.16 5.10 -6.39
N LEU A 53 -4.15 4.81 -7.23
CA LEU A 53 -4.84 5.81 -8.04
C LEU A 53 -5.74 6.69 -7.17
N LEU A 54 -5.55 8.01 -7.24
CA LEU A 54 -6.41 9.02 -6.60
C LEU A 54 -7.33 9.71 -7.60
N GLU A 55 -6.84 9.98 -8.81
CA GLU A 55 -7.63 10.59 -9.87
C GLU A 55 -7.08 10.17 -11.25
N ILE A 56 -7.97 9.81 -12.16
CA ILE A 56 -7.66 9.64 -13.58
C ILE A 56 -8.70 10.39 -14.40
N GLN A 57 -8.23 11.17 -15.38
CA GLN A 57 -9.10 11.83 -16.34
C GLN A 57 -8.53 11.66 -17.74
N ILE A 58 -9.37 11.29 -18.69
CA ILE A 58 -9.00 10.99 -20.07
C ILE A 58 -9.70 12.00 -20.96
N TYR A 59 -8.93 12.73 -21.76
CA TYR A 59 -9.42 13.74 -22.69
C TYR A 59 -9.10 13.33 -24.11
N SER A 60 -9.98 13.63 -25.06
CA SER A 60 -9.61 13.57 -26.47
C SER A 60 -8.59 14.65 -26.82
N LEU A 61 -7.86 14.48 -27.92
CA LEU A 61 -7.05 15.53 -28.52
C LEU A 61 -7.76 16.07 -29.77
N GLU A 62 -8.62 17.06 -29.57
CA GLU A 62 -9.48 17.67 -30.59
C GLU A 62 -9.24 19.19 -30.63
N HIS A 63 -8.00 19.59 -30.95
CA HIS A 63 -7.65 21.00 -31.02
C HIS A 63 -7.39 21.44 -32.47
N ALA A 64 -7.79 22.67 -32.80
CA ALA A 64 -7.65 23.21 -34.15
C ALA A 64 -6.17 23.24 -34.60
N SER A 65 -5.29 23.69 -33.71
CA SER A 65 -3.87 23.95 -34.00
C SER A 65 -2.88 22.96 -33.37
N ILE A 66 -3.35 22.05 -32.50
CA ILE A 66 -2.48 21.10 -31.78
C ILE A 66 -2.96 19.71 -32.16
N LYS A 67 -2.09 18.94 -32.81
CA LYS A 67 -2.41 17.61 -33.39
C LYS A 67 -1.69 16.47 -32.71
N THR A 68 -0.62 16.75 -31.98
CA THR A 68 0.18 15.73 -31.28
C THR A 68 0.37 16.04 -29.80
N GLY A 69 0.73 15.03 -29.01
CA GLY A 69 1.07 15.21 -27.60
C GLY A 69 2.31 16.09 -27.39
N ASP A 70 3.31 15.99 -28.28
CA ASP A 70 4.54 16.79 -28.20
C ASP A 70 4.29 18.27 -28.49
N GLU A 71 3.43 18.56 -29.47
CA GLU A 71 2.98 19.93 -29.75
C GLU A 71 2.25 20.53 -28.54
N LEU A 72 1.36 19.73 -27.92
CA LEU A 72 0.66 20.14 -26.71
C LEU A 72 1.64 20.45 -25.59
N TYR A 73 2.54 19.52 -25.27
CA TYR A 73 3.54 19.70 -24.22
C TYR A 73 4.38 20.96 -24.45
N THR A 74 4.88 21.13 -25.68
CA THR A 74 5.72 22.28 -26.05
C THR A 74 4.95 23.59 -25.93
N ALA A 75 3.70 23.64 -26.38
CA ALA A 75 2.85 24.82 -26.24
C ALA A 75 2.62 25.18 -24.77
N VAL A 76 2.31 24.20 -23.92
CA VAL A 76 2.07 24.41 -22.48
C VAL A 76 3.35 24.85 -21.76
N LYS A 77 4.49 24.23 -22.10
CA LYS A 77 5.81 24.58 -21.58
C LYS A 77 6.19 26.02 -21.93
N ASN A 78 6.06 26.42 -23.19
CA ASN A 78 6.43 27.76 -23.65
C ASN A 78 5.56 28.86 -23.04
N ASN A 79 4.32 28.55 -22.66
CA ASN A 79 3.42 29.47 -21.98
C ASN A 79 3.55 29.42 -20.45
N GLY A 80 4.45 28.59 -19.90
CA GLY A 80 4.68 28.50 -18.45
C GLY A 80 3.53 27.85 -17.67
N TYR A 81 2.74 26.99 -18.32
CA TYR A 81 1.56 26.35 -17.72
C TYR A 81 1.78 24.91 -17.25
N LEU A 82 3.02 24.42 -17.27
CA LEU A 82 3.35 23.13 -16.67
C LEU A 82 3.28 23.24 -15.15
N GLU A 83 2.74 22.20 -14.51
CA GLU A 83 2.76 22.05 -13.06
C GLU A 83 3.78 20.98 -12.67
N THR A 84 4.33 21.08 -11.46
CA THR A 84 5.25 20.09 -10.89
C THR A 84 4.76 19.68 -9.51
N GLY A 85 4.84 18.37 -9.24
CA GLY A 85 4.61 17.79 -7.92
C GLY A 85 5.93 17.55 -7.20
N TYR A 86 5.88 17.24 -5.90
CA TYR A 86 7.08 17.01 -5.09
C TYR A 86 7.94 15.84 -5.60
N PHE A 87 7.31 14.79 -6.11
CA PHE A 87 7.97 13.62 -6.71
C PHE A 87 7.64 13.47 -8.20
N SER A 88 7.21 14.53 -8.86
CA SER A 88 6.68 14.45 -10.22
C SER A 88 7.49 15.28 -11.19
N GLU A 89 7.79 14.68 -12.34
CA GLU A 89 8.25 15.42 -13.50
C GLU A 89 7.20 16.46 -13.93
N PRO A 90 7.58 17.55 -14.63
CA PRO A 90 6.64 18.54 -15.10
C PRO A 90 5.55 17.93 -15.99
N TYR A 91 4.29 18.20 -15.66
CA TYR A 91 3.12 17.63 -16.34
C TYR A 91 2.15 18.72 -16.81
N VAL A 92 1.30 18.37 -17.78
CA VAL A 92 0.21 19.23 -18.25
C VAL A 92 -0.98 19.09 -17.30
N PRO A 93 -1.42 20.16 -16.64
CA PRO A 93 -2.47 20.07 -15.64
C PRO A 93 -3.84 19.81 -16.28
N LYS A 94 -4.73 19.18 -15.50
CA LYS A 94 -6.11 18.83 -15.90
C LYS A 94 -6.86 19.99 -16.57
N LYS A 95 -6.77 21.20 -16.00
CA LYS A 95 -7.43 22.42 -16.50
C LYS A 95 -7.01 22.82 -17.92
N VAL A 96 -5.81 22.42 -18.34
CA VAL A 96 -5.33 22.65 -19.71
C VAL A 96 -5.87 21.56 -20.63
N LEU A 97 -5.89 20.30 -20.17
CA LEU A 97 -6.43 19.18 -20.94
C LEU A 97 -7.92 19.36 -21.26
N GLU A 98 -8.70 19.92 -20.33
CA GLU A 98 -10.12 20.29 -20.53
C GLU A 98 -10.35 21.31 -21.66
N LYS A 99 -9.32 22.09 -22.03
CA LYS A 99 -9.42 23.09 -23.10
C LYS A 99 -9.06 22.54 -24.48
N VAL A 100 -8.37 21.40 -24.54
CA VAL A 100 -7.83 20.84 -25.80
C VAL A 100 -8.61 19.63 -26.30
N GLY A 101 -9.58 19.15 -25.54
CA GLY A 101 -10.56 18.18 -26.01
C GLY A 101 -11.61 17.81 -24.96
N GLN A 102 -12.47 16.86 -25.32
CA GLN A 102 -13.61 16.45 -24.53
C GLN A 102 -13.21 15.44 -23.46
N ASN A 103 -13.86 15.47 -22.31
CA ASN A 103 -13.67 14.45 -21.28
C ASN A 103 -14.32 13.12 -21.74
N MET A 104 -13.48 12.10 -21.90
CA MET A 104 -13.81 10.77 -22.36
C MET A 104 -13.60 9.72 -21.27
N THR A 105 -13.39 10.10 -20.01
CA THR A 105 -13.08 9.18 -18.90
C THR A 105 -14.11 8.04 -18.83
N ASN A 106 -15.40 8.37 -18.83
CA ASN A 106 -16.52 7.42 -18.75
C ASN A 106 -16.59 6.42 -19.90
N ARG A 107 -15.91 6.66 -21.03
CA ARG A 107 -15.78 5.69 -22.13
C ARG A 107 -14.86 4.54 -21.76
N PHE A 108 -13.86 4.78 -20.92
CA PHE A 108 -12.83 3.80 -20.56
C PHE A 108 -12.97 3.30 -19.12
N LEU A 109 -13.31 4.19 -18.19
CA LEU A 109 -13.43 3.96 -16.75
C LEU A 109 -14.69 4.66 -16.24
N ASN A 110 -15.61 3.90 -15.65
CA ASN A 110 -16.77 4.45 -14.96
C ASN A 110 -16.55 4.45 -13.44
N ASP A 111 -17.44 5.12 -12.70
CA ASP A 111 -17.33 5.22 -11.24
C ASP A 111 -17.32 3.85 -10.56
N ALA A 112 -18.10 2.87 -11.03
CA ALA A 112 -18.10 1.51 -10.48
C ALA A 112 -16.77 0.76 -10.71
N ASP A 113 -16.05 1.05 -11.79
CA ASP A 113 -14.70 0.54 -12.02
C ASP A 113 -13.71 1.18 -11.04
N LEU A 114 -13.85 2.49 -10.77
CA LEU A 114 -12.99 3.24 -9.84
C LEU A 114 -13.23 2.82 -8.38
N GLU A 115 -14.48 2.63 -7.97
CA GLU A 115 -14.84 2.10 -6.65
C GLU A 115 -14.30 0.67 -6.45
N LYS A 116 -14.31 -0.16 -7.50
CA LYS A 116 -13.69 -1.49 -7.44
C LYS A 116 -12.18 -1.42 -7.30
N ILE A 117 -11.53 -0.44 -7.91
CA ILE A 117 -10.08 -0.24 -7.75
C ILE A 117 -9.76 0.08 -6.28
N GLU A 118 -10.55 0.95 -5.65
CA GLU A 118 -10.44 1.26 -4.22
C GLU A 118 -10.71 0.02 -3.34
N ALA A 119 -11.64 -0.86 -3.75
CA ALA A 119 -11.97 -2.08 -3.01
C ALA A 119 -10.99 -3.26 -3.23
N ASN A 120 -10.36 -3.37 -4.41
CA ASN A 120 -9.40 -4.44 -4.73
C ASN A 120 -8.02 -4.19 -4.09
N ASP A 121 -7.75 -2.95 -3.67
CA ASP A 121 -6.60 -2.56 -2.84
C ASP A 121 -6.77 -2.98 -1.37
N GLN A 122 -7.72 -3.88 -1.06
CA GLN A 122 -7.65 -4.64 0.18
C GLN A 122 -6.45 -5.60 0.13
N VAL A 123 -5.23 -5.03 0.23
CA VAL A 123 -4.09 -5.72 0.79
C VAL A 123 -4.61 -6.35 2.07
N GLN A 124 -4.72 -7.68 2.07
CA GLN A 124 -5.20 -8.42 3.21
C GLN A 124 -4.51 -7.88 4.45
N SER A 125 -5.30 -7.41 5.42
CA SER A 125 -4.80 -6.78 6.63
C SER A 125 -3.72 -7.66 7.27
N TYR A 126 -2.73 -7.05 7.91
CA TYR A 126 -1.67 -7.83 8.55
C TYR A 126 -2.24 -8.63 9.72
N VAL A 127 -3.07 -7.97 10.51
CA VAL A 127 -3.91 -8.51 11.56
C VAL A 127 -5.32 -8.58 11.02
N ASP A 128 -5.96 -9.73 11.17
CA ASP A 128 -7.35 -9.93 10.77
C ASP A 128 -8.28 -8.89 11.44
N LEU A 129 -9.20 -8.31 10.66
CA LEU A 129 -10.05 -7.23 11.15
C LEU A 129 -11.07 -7.72 12.18
N ASP A 130 -11.52 -8.97 12.11
CA ASP A 130 -12.43 -9.53 13.09
C ASP A 130 -11.68 -9.84 14.40
N ARG A 131 -10.43 -10.30 14.32
CA ARG A 131 -9.54 -10.40 15.50
C ARG A 131 -9.33 -9.05 16.18
N LEU A 132 -9.09 -8.00 15.39
CA LEU A 132 -8.89 -6.65 15.92
C LEU A 132 -10.14 -6.12 16.62
N LYS A 133 -11.32 -6.24 15.99
CA LYS A 133 -12.60 -5.86 16.59
C LYS A 133 -12.89 -6.64 17.86
N GLU A 134 -12.58 -7.93 17.88
CA GLU A 134 -12.75 -8.76 19.07
C GLU A 134 -11.91 -8.22 20.23
N LEU A 135 -10.62 -7.93 20.01
CA LEU A 135 -9.73 -7.34 21.01
C LEU A 135 -10.22 -5.97 21.50
N GLU A 136 -10.72 -5.11 20.60
CA GLU A 136 -11.30 -3.81 20.95
C GLU A 136 -12.55 -3.91 21.82
N SER A 137 -13.33 -4.98 21.67
CA SER A 137 -14.53 -5.23 22.45
C SER A 137 -14.26 -5.80 23.84
N LEU A 138 -13.01 -6.22 24.12
CA LEU A 138 -12.66 -6.81 25.41
C LEU A 138 -12.64 -5.75 26.51
N THR A 139 -13.14 -6.14 27.67
CA THR A 139 -12.96 -5.39 28.92
C THR A 139 -12.15 -6.27 29.87
N SER A 140 -10.94 -5.85 30.23
CA SER A 140 -10.09 -6.52 31.22
C SER A 140 -10.13 -5.76 32.53
N LYS A 141 -10.08 -6.48 33.66
CA LYS A 141 -9.98 -5.85 34.99
C LYS A 141 -8.54 -5.50 35.33
N ASN A 142 -7.58 -6.20 34.74
CA ASN A 142 -6.18 -6.18 35.15
C ASN A 142 -5.26 -5.51 34.12
N PHE A 143 -5.68 -5.40 32.86
CA PHE A 143 -4.83 -4.94 31.77
C PHE A 143 -5.50 -3.88 30.90
N ASP A 144 -4.71 -2.87 30.51
CA ASP A 144 -5.10 -1.87 29.51
C ASP A 144 -4.53 -2.28 28.14
N LEU A 145 -5.42 -2.62 27.21
CA LEU A 145 -5.04 -3.06 25.86
C LEU A 145 -4.85 -1.91 24.86
N THR A 146 -5.03 -0.65 25.27
CA THR A 146 -4.99 0.52 24.38
C THR A 146 -3.72 0.55 23.53
N ARG A 147 -2.57 0.31 24.16
CA ARG A 147 -1.27 0.28 23.45
C ARG A 147 -1.15 -0.91 22.49
N LEU A 148 -1.62 -2.10 22.88
CA LEU A 148 -1.60 -3.27 22.00
C LEU A 148 -2.46 -3.01 20.77
N ILE A 149 -3.69 -2.54 20.95
CA ILE A 149 -4.63 -2.22 19.88
C ILE A 149 -4.06 -1.16 18.93
N ALA A 150 -3.42 -0.10 19.47
CA ALA A 150 -2.79 0.93 18.66
C ALA A 150 -1.72 0.35 17.73
N ILE A 151 -0.82 -0.50 18.26
CA ILE A 151 0.24 -1.13 17.46
C ILE A 151 -0.34 -2.09 16.40
N LEU A 152 -1.42 -2.82 16.73
CA LEU A 152 -2.12 -3.69 15.77
C LEU A 152 -2.80 -2.91 14.63
N LYS A 153 -3.24 -1.67 14.89
CA LYS A 153 -3.72 -0.77 13.83
C LYS A 153 -2.56 -0.25 12.99
N GLU A 154 -1.46 0.16 13.63
CA GLU A 154 -0.27 0.65 12.93
C GLU A 154 0.32 -0.40 11.98
N ILE A 155 0.37 -1.67 12.38
CA ILE A 155 0.89 -2.73 11.50
C ILE A 155 -0.04 -3.00 10.30
N ASN A 156 -1.36 -2.82 10.46
CA ASN A 156 -2.30 -2.88 9.35
C ASN A 156 -2.08 -1.74 8.35
N ILE A 157 -1.91 -0.51 8.84
CA ILE A 157 -1.55 0.65 8.01
C ILE A 157 -0.21 0.42 7.31
N ALA A 158 0.80 -0.07 8.03
CA ALA A 158 2.11 -0.36 7.46
C ALA A 158 2.03 -1.39 6.32
N ASN A 159 1.24 -2.45 6.50
CA ASN A 159 1.03 -3.47 5.48
C ASN A 159 0.25 -2.92 4.28
N GLN A 160 -0.81 -2.14 4.50
CA GLN A 160 -1.60 -1.50 3.44
C GLN A 160 -0.76 -0.58 2.56
N HIS A 161 0.13 0.21 3.16
CA HIS A 161 0.99 1.16 2.42
C HIS A 161 2.37 0.59 2.07
N ASN A 162 2.54 -0.74 2.08
CA ASN A 162 3.80 -1.40 1.72
C ASN A 162 5.04 -0.90 2.53
N LEU A 163 4.84 -0.46 3.78
CA LEU A 163 5.89 0.05 4.68
C LEU A 163 6.65 -1.10 5.37
N LYS A 164 7.48 -1.80 4.58
CA LYS A 164 8.14 -3.06 4.98
C LYS A 164 9.13 -2.90 6.15
N PHE A 165 9.79 -1.75 6.27
CA PHE A 165 10.70 -1.48 7.38
C PHE A 165 9.98 -1.23 8.72
N SER A 166 8.73 -0.78 8.68
CA SER A 166 7.93 -0.50 9.87
C SER A 166 7.38 -1.76 10.52
N THR A 167 7.16 -2.82 9.74
CA THR A 167 6.48 -4.03 10.23
C THR A 167 7.29 -4.76 11.32
N PRO A 168 8.58 -5.09 11.16
CA PRO A 168 9.30 -5.87 12.18
C PRO A 168 9.48 -5.17 13.54
N PRO A 169 9.77 -3.86 13.61
CA PRO A 169 9.77 -3.12 14.89
C PRO A 169 8.41 -3.14 15.62
N LEU A 170 7.30 -3.08 14.88
CA LEU A 170 5.95 -3.16 15.47
C LEU A 170 5.69 -4.55 16.06
N ILE A 171 6.07 -5.63 15.36
CA ILE A 171 5.94 -7.00 15.86
C ILE A 171 6.79 -7.21 17.11
N ARG A 172 8.03 -6.73 17.09
CA ARG A 172 8.90 -6.75 18.28
C ARG A 172 8.25 -6.04 19.46
N SER A 173 7.66 -4.87 19.21
CA SER A 173 6.96 -4.10 20.24
C SER A 173 5.76 -4.86 20.82
N ILE A 174 5.03 -5.63 20.00
CA ILE A 174 3.96 -6.51 20.47
C ILE A 174 4.52 -7.59 21.40
N ILE A 175 5.50 -8.37 20.96
CA ILE A 175 6.00 -9.50 21.78
C ILE A 175 6.69 -9.04 23.08
N ASP A 176 7.22 -7.82 23.11
CA ASP A 176 7.87 -7.28 24.31
C ASP A 176 6.87 -6.82 25.38
N GLN A 177 5.66 -6.41 25.02
CA GLN A 177 4.67 -5.87 25.97
C GLN A 177 3.60 -6.87 26.43
N VAL A 178 3.38 -7.96 25.69
CA VAL A 178 2.36 -8.98 26.01
C VAL A 178 2.69 -9.93 27.18
N PRO A 179 3.94 -10.18 27.62
CA PRO A 179 4.21 -11.17 28.68
C PRO A 179 3.41 -11.02 29.98
N PRO A 180 3.14 -9.80 30.49
CA PRO A 180 2.33 -9.62 31.70
C PRO A 180 0.92 -10.20 31.62
N ILE A 181 0.30 -10.22 30.43
CA ILE A 181 -1.02 -10.83 30.21
C ILE A 181 -0.98 -12.33 30.57
N PHE A 182 0.16 -12.98 30.36
CA PHE A 182 0.38 -14.39 30.66
C PHE A 182 0.99 -14.63 32.06
N GLY A 183 1.13 -13.58 32.87
CA GLY A 183 1.83 -13.63 34.16
C GLY A 183 3.33 -13.96 34.02
N LYS A 184 3.96 -13.54 32.92
CA LYS A 184 5.37 -13.82 32.61
C LYS A 184 6.21 -12.55 32.57
N SER A 185 7.52 -12.71 32.81
CA SER A 185 8.46 -11.60 32.86
C SER A 185 8.96 -11.16 31.48
N ASN A 186 9.02 -12.10 30.54
CA ASN A 186 9.53 -11.90 29.19
C ASN A 186 8.85 -12.88 28.22
N PHE A 187 9.00 -12.64 26.91
CA PHE A 187 8.32 -13.45 25.91
C PHE A 187 8.91 -14.87 25.77
N ALA A 188 10.19 -15.08 26.08
CA ALA A 188 10.77 -16.42 26.08
C ALA A 188 10.13 -17.32 27.13
N ASP A 189 9.75 -16.78 28.29
CA ASP A 189 8.99 -17.50 29.32
C ASP A 189 7.59 -17.89 28.81
N VAL A 190 6.93 -17.02 28.03
CA VAL A 190 5.64 -17.33 27.38
C VAL A 190 5.83 -18.52 26.44
N CYS A 191 6.87 -18.49 25.60
CA CYS A 191 7.20 -19.56 24.65
C CYS A 191 7.47 -20.90 25.34
N GLY A 192 8.09 -20.90 26.52
CA GLY A 192 8.48 -22.11 27.23
C GLY A 192 7.40 -22.70 28.14
N SER A 193 6.57 -21.85 28.74
CA SER A 193 5.79 -22.21 29.93
C SER A 193 4.29 -21.93 29.86
N HIS A 194 3.77 -21.33 28.78
CA HIS A 194 2.33 -21.09 28.60
C HIS A 194 1.73 -21.99 27.51
N GLY A 195 0.45 -22.35 27.65
CA GLY A 195 -0.33 -22.95 26.57
C GLY A 195 0.06 -24.38 26.16
N SER A 196 -0.51 -24.81 25.03
CA SER A 196 -0.31 -26.14 24.46
C SER A 196 1.08 -26.29 23.82
N LYS A 197 1.48 -27.52 23.47
CA LYS A 197 2.72 -27.77 22.74
C LYS A 197 2.78 -26.97 21.42
N SER A 198 1.70 -26.99 20.64
CA SER A 198 1.62 -26.28 19.35
C SER A 198 1.68 -24.76 19.51
N PHE A 199 1.01 -24.22 20.54
CA PHE A 199 1.13 -22.79 20.86
C PHE A 199 2.58 -22.40 21.13
N LYS A 200 3.26 -23.17 22.00
CA LYS A 200 4.66 -22.93 22.35
C LYS A 200 5.59 -22.98 21.14
N GLU A 201 5.38 -23.93 20.23
CA GLU A 201 6.16 -24.04 18.99
C GLU A 201 5.96 -22.82 18.09
N SER A 202 4.72 -22.36 17.91
CA SER A 202 4.41 -21.13 17.14
C SER A 202 5.02 -19.87 17.78
N MET A 203 4.89 -19.71 19.10
CA MET A 203 5.50 -18.57 19.81
C MET A 203 7.02 -18.59 19.74
N ASN A 204 7.65 -19.77 19.75
CA ASN A 204 9.11 -19.89 19.60
C ASN A 204 9.58 -19.40 18.23
N ILE A 205 8.82 -19.70 17.17
CA ILE A 205 9.08 -19.23 15.81
C ILE A 205 8.93 -17.71 15.75
N LEU A 206 7.81 -17.19 16.26
CA LEU A 206 7.54 -15.75 16.33
C LEU A 206 8.66 -15.01 17.06
N ASP A 207 9.02 -15.47 18.26
CA ASP A 207 10.06 -14.86 19.10
C ASP A 207 11.42 -14.82 18.40
N LYS A 208 11.92 -15.99 17.98
CA LYS A 208 13.28 -16.10 17.44
C LYS A 208 13.44 -15.45 16.08
N SER A 209 12.43 -15.56 15.22
CA SER A 209 12.51 -15.07 13.86
C SER A 209 12.27 -13.55 13.82
N SER A 210 11.19 -13.06 14.43
CA SER A 210 10.84 -11.65 14.37
C SER A 210 11.87 -10.75 15.05
N ARG A 211 12.42 -11.16 16.21
CA ARG A 211 13.46 -10.38 16.91
C ARG A 211 14.70 -10.21 16.05
N LYS A 212 15.24 -11.30 15.49
CA LYS A 212 16.46 -11.26 14.67
C LYS A 212 16.28 -10.40 13.42
N ILE A 213 15.11 -10.48 12.79
CA ILE A 213 14.79 -9.71 11.59
C ILE A 213 14.63 -8.22 11.94
N ALA A 214 13.93 -7.90 13.03
CA ALA A 214 13.80 -6.53 13.53
C ALA A 214 15.15 -5.94 13.93
N ASP A 215 15.97 -6.67 14.69
CA ASP A 215 17.33 -6.26 15.08
C ASP A 215 18.19 -5.96 13.84
N SER A 216 18.14 -6.85 12.83
CA SER A 216 18.91 -6.64 11.60
C SER A 216 18.50 -5.34 10.89
N PHE A 217 17.23 -4.98 10.86
CA PHE A 217 16.78 -3.77 10.19
C PHE A 217 16.98 -2.50 11.02
N LEU A 218 16.91 -2.59 12.35
CA LEU A 218 17.11 -1.45 13.25
C LEU A 218 18.59 -1.11 13.46
N HIS A 219 19.49 -2.10 13.35
CA HIS A 219 20.91 -1.92 13.69
C HIS A 219 21.86 -1.94 12.48
N THR A 220 21.40 -2.32 11.29
CA THR A 220 22.26 -2.28 10.11
C THR A 220 22.52 -0.83 9.68
N GLN A 221 23.80 -0.47 9.56
CA GLN A 221 24.24 0.81 9.02
C GLN A 221 24.15 0.85 7.49
N ILE A 222 24.06 2.05 6.92
CA ILE A 222 24.06 2.28 5.47
C ILE A 222 25.30 1.64 4.85
N ARG A 223 25.09 0.84 3.79
CA ARG A 223 26.15 0.15 3.04
C ARG A 223 26.43 0.86 1.72
N LYS A 224 27.61 0.63 1.14
CA LYS A 224 27.99 1.18 -0.18
C LYS A 224 27.05 0.72 -1.31
N HIS A 225 26.53 -0.49 -1.19
CA HIS A 225 25.53 -1.05 -2.09
C HIS A 225 24.47 -1.79 -1.27
N GLU A 226 23.23 -1.34 -1.34
CA GLU A 226 22.10 -2.07 -0.76
C GLU A 226 21.74 -3.22 -1.70
N SER A 227 21.86 -4.45 -1.22
CA SER A 227 21.73 -5.64 -2.08
C SER A 227 20.27 -5.98 -2.38
N ALA A 228 19.36 -5.71 -1.43
CA ALA A 228 17.92 -5.86 -1.59
C ALA A 228 17.17 -5.18 -0.44
N LEU A 229 16.02 -4.57 -0.75
CA LEU A 229 15.05 -4.14 0.26
C LEU A 229 14.30 -5.34 0.84
N PRO A 230 13.74 -5.24 2.06
CA PRO A 230 12.95 -6.31 2.66
C PRO A 230 11.82 -6.75 1.72
N THR A 231 11.59 -8.06 1.67
CA THR A 231 10.44 -8.65 0.98
C THR A 231 9.32 -8.95 1.98
N PHE A 232 8.08 -9.02 1.50
CA PHE A 232 6.95 -9.42 2.36
C PHE A 232 7.16 -10.79 3.01
N THR A 233 7.75 -11.74 2.29
CA THR A 233 8.06 -13.07 2.82
C THR A 233 8.95 -13.01 4.06
N GLN A 234 9.95 -12.12 4.08
CA GLN A 234 10.85 -11.97 5.22
C GLN A 234 10.17 -11.37 6.44
N ILE A 235 9.13 -10.55 6.25
CA ILE A 235 8.45 -9.84 7.34
C ILE A 235 7.06 -10.42 7.65
N ASN A 236 6.70 -11.57 7.08
CA ASN A 236 5.41 -12.18 7.25
C ASN A 236 5.40 -13.13 8.45
N PHE A 237 4.77 -12.67 9.53
CA PHE A 237 4.53 -13.40 10.77
C PHE A 237 3.02 -13.45 11.10
N LYS A 238 2.16 -13.20 10.10
CA LYS A 238 0.71 -13.05 10.31
C LYS A 238 0.09 -14.25 11.04
N HIS A 239 0.49 -15.46 10.66
CA HIS A 239 -0.04 -16.69 11.23
C HIS A 239 0.31 -16.84 12.71
N ASP A 240 1.59 -16.74 13.07
CA ASP A 240 2.01 -16.88 14.47
C ASP A 240 1.50 -15.71 15.33
N LEU A 241 1.40 -14.51 14.76
CA LEU A 241 0.80 -13.36 15.43
C LEU A 241 -0.68 -13.60 15.72
N ASP A 242 -1.49 -14.09 14.78
CA ASP A 242 -2.91 -14.36 15.05
C ASP A 242 -3.10 -15.43 16.13
N VAL A 243 -2.25 -16.46 16.16
CA VAL A 243 -2.25 -17.47 17.24
C VAL A 243 -1.98 -16.82 18.61
N LEU A 244 -1.03 -15.88 18.69
CA LEU A 244 -0.77 -15.11 19.90
C LEU A 244 -2.01 -14.28 20.30
N LEU A 245 -2.59 -13.55 19.35
CA LEU A 245 -3.74 -12.69 19.61
C LEU A 245 -4.98 -13.48 20.04
N GLN A 246 -5.20 -14.66 19.46
CA GLN A 246 -6.25 -15.58 19.88
C GLN A 246 -6.07 -16.00 21.34
N GLU A 247 -4.86 -16.35 21.75
CA GLU A 247 -4.60 -16.77 23.12
C GLU A 247 -4.72 -15.59 24.11
N ILE A 248 -4.33 -14.37 23.70
CA ILE A 248 -4.57 -13.15 24.50
C ILE A 248 -6.07 -12.96 24.74
N VAL A 249 -6.89 -13.04 23.69
CA VAL A 249 -8.36 -12.94 23.81
C VAL A 249 -8.88 -13.96 24.83
N ARG A 250 -8.41 -15.22 24.73
CA ARG A 250 -8.84 -16.30 25.62
C ARG A 250 -8.46 -16.03 27.08
N VAL A 251 -7.22 -15.60 27.33
CA VAL A 251 -6.74 -15.31 28.69
C VAL A 251 -7.56 -14.19 29.32
N ILE A 252 -7.80 -13.12 28.57
CA ILE A 252 -8.56 -11.96 29.07
C ILE A 252 -10.04 -12.30 29.32
N LYS A 253 -10.67 -13.08 28.43
CA LYS A 253 -12.05 -13.57 28.65
C LYS A 253 -12.18 -14.51 29.85
N SER A 254 -11.07 -15.04 30.36
CA SER A 254 -11.03 -15.96 31.49
C SER A 254 -10.70 -15.28 32.83
N GLU A 255 -10.60 -13.94 32.87
CA GLU A 255 -10.37 -13.12 34.08
C GLU A 255 -11.56 -13.03 35.04
#